data_AF-A0A954FYZ1-F1
#
_entry.id   AF-A0A954FYZ1-F1
#
_cell.length_a   1.000
_cell.length_b   1.000
_cell.length_c   1.000
_cell.angle_alpha   90.00
_cell.angle_beta   90.00
_cell.angle_gamma   90.00
#
_symmetry.space_group_name_H-M   'P 1'
#
loop_
_entity.id
_entity.type
_entity.pdbx_description
1 polymer ?
#
loop_
_entity_poly.entity_id
_entity_poly.type
_entity_poly.pdbx_seq_one_letter_code
_entity_poly.pdbx_strand_id
1 'polypeptide(L)'
;MTSYCSTFIAGILALTAAADAADIKQPVDQRFADVATKETPQFQQHVVPLLGKLGCNGRACHGSFQGKGDFRLSLFGYDFVMDHKQLTGEDSKRINLKEPAKSLILQKALEEVDHEGGQRFEPNSWQHRLLSRWIEGGAQGVAKGSPKFERLEVTPNAIQFKKEGETVALRAVAVWSDGTQEDVTPLCRFQTNNEQIATISESGLVTAAKPGDTHVVAFYDSGVIPVPVLQPVSDQYGEKYPNIATSTKIDKLVVDKLQKLGMIPADTCDDAEFLRRVSLDISGTLPAPHEIEAFLKDTSADKRSKKIDELLESP
;
A
#
# COMPACT_ATOMS: atom_id res chain seq x y z
N MET A 1 -49.52 -14.21 31.03
CA MET A 1 -48.29 -13.49 31.44
C MET A 1 -47.11 -14.25 30.88
N THR A 2 -46.64 -13.91 29.69
CA THR A 2 -45.33 -14.33 29.19
C THR A 2 -44.94 -13.34 28.10
N SER A 3 -43.90 -12.58 28.42
CA SER A 3 -43.47 -11.35 27.76
C SER A 3 -42.66 -11.68 26.50
N TYR A 4 -43.01 -11.07 25.37
CA TYR A 4 -42.15 -10.99 24.20
C TYR A 4 -40.99 -10.04 24.51
N CYS A 5 -39.77 -10.58 24.54
CA CYS A 5 -38.55 -9.79 24.71
C CYS A 5 -37.95 -9.56 23.31
N SER A 6 -38.30 -8.43 22.69
CA SER A 6 -37.70 -7.97 21.44
C SER A 6 -36.33 -7.35 21.73
N THR A 7 -35.26 -8.04 21.36
CA THR A 7 -33.90 -7.50 21.46
C THR A 7 -33.63 -6.59 20.26
N PHE A 8 -33.72 -5.28 20.48
CA PHE A 8 -33.23 -4.26 19.55
C PHE A 8 -31.70 -4.35 19.48
N ILE A 9 -31.15 -4.75 18.33
CA ILE A 9 -29.72 -4.60 18.03
C ILE A 9 -29.53 -3.15 17.61
N ALA A 10 -28.99 -2.33 18.52
CA ALA A 10 -28.49 -1.00 18.20
C ALA A 10 -27.22 -1.17 17.34
N GLY A 11 -27.37 -1.04 16.02
CA GLY A 11 -26.25 -0.91 15.11
C GLY A 11 -25.51 0.39 15.39
N ILE A 12 -24.27 0.29 15.86
CA ILE A 12 -23.33 1.41 15.89
C ILE A 12 -23.01 1.72 14.43
N LEU A 13 -23.70 2.71 13.88
CA LEU A 13 -23.32 3.35 12.62
C LEU A 13 -21.99 4.05 12.87
N ALA A 14 -20.88 3.41 12.47
CA ALA A 14 -19.64 4.15 12.29
C ALA A 14 -19.88 5.13 11.13
N LEU A 15 -20.15 6.40 11.45
CA LEU A 15 -20.06 7.48 10.48
C LEU A 15 -18.60 7.59 10.05
N THR A 16 -18.21 6.87 9.00
CA THR A 16 -17.17 7.36 8.12
C THR A 16 -17.75 8.61 7.47
N ALA A 17 -17.37 9.78 7.96
CA ALA A 17 -17.61 11.02 7.25
C ALA A 17 -16.87 10.90 5.91
N ALA A 18 -17.58 10.50 4.85
CA ALA A 18 -17.14 10.73 3.49
C ALA A 18 -17.06 12.25 3.36
N ALA A 19 -15.85 12.80 3.36
CA ALA A 19 -15.65 14.21 3.04
C ALA A 19 -16.33 14.48 1.70
N ASP A 20 -17.15 15.53 1.64
CA ASP A 20 -17.79 15.95 0.39
C ASP A 20 -16.72 16.13 -0.68
N ALA A 21 -16.92 15.53 -1.86
CA ALA A 21 -15.96 15.54 -2.96
C ALA A 21 -15.64 16.95 -3.50
N ALA A 22 -16.32 17.99 -3.02
CA ALA A 22 -16.19 19.38 -3.44
C ALA A 22 -14.94 20.11 -2.91
N ASP A 23 -14.31 19.63 -1.82
CA ASP A 23 -13.17 20.32 -1.16
C ASP A 23 -11.80 19.66 -1.40
N ILE A 24 -11.73 18.62 -2.24
CA ILE A 24 -10.45 17.96 -2.56
C ILE A 24 -9.78 18.72 -3.70
N LYS A 25 -8.58 19.26 -3.43
CA LYS A 25 -7.77 19.96 -4.43
C LYS A 25 -7.42 19.00 -5.57
N GLN A 26 -7.59 19.50 -6.80
CA GLN A 26 -7.32 18.73 -8.02
C GLN A 26 -5.87 18.24 -8.05
N PRO A 27 -5.60 17.11 -8.73
CA PRO A 27 -4.27 16.54 -8.78
C PRO A 27 -3.30 17.38 -9.60
N VAL A 28 -2.00 17.25 -9.28
CA VAL A 28 -0.95 18.09 -9.87
C VAL A 28 -0.75 17.88 -11.36
N ASP A 29 -1.06 16.70 -11.89
CA ASP A 29 -0.98 16.44 -13.34
C ASP A 29 -2.00 17.28 -14.12
N GLN A 30 -3.15 17.61 -13.52
CA GLN A 30 -4.13 18.52 -14.09
C GLN A 30 -3.75 19.99 -13.86
N ARG A 31 -3.36 20.36 -12.62
CA ARG A 31 -3.02 21.76 -12.28
C ARG A 31 -1.75 22.27 -12.94
N PHE A 32 -0.80 21.38 -13.24
CA PHE A 32 0.41 21.67 -13.98
C PHE A 32 0.37 21.13 -15.42
N ALA A 33 -0.81 20.78 -15.94
CA ALA A 33 -0.99 20.53 -17.38
C ALA A 33 -0.88 21.82 -18.20
N ASP A 34 -1.41 22.93 -17.69
CA ASP A 34 -1.41 24.22 -18.37
C ASP A 34 -0.11 25.01 -18.07
N VAL A 35 0.51 25.53 -19.13
CA VAL A 35 1.67 26.43 -19.03
C VAL A 35 1.32 27.74 -18.32
N ALA A 36 0.07 28.19 -18.36
CA ALA A 36 -0.38 29.44 -17.76
C ALA A 36 -0.54 29.38 -16.23
N THR A 37 -0.42 28.20 -15.63
CA THR A 37 -0.51 28.04 -14.16
C THR A 37 0.51 28.94 -13.45
N LYS A 38 0.03 29.72 -12.48
CA LYS A 38 0.86 30.58 -11.63
C LYS A 38 1.11 29.98 -10.26
N GLU A 39 0.65 28.75 -10.04
CA GLU A 39 0.81 28.08 -8.77
C GLU A 39 2.29 27.75 -8.52
N THR A 40 2.77 28.00 -7.30
CA THR A 40 4.08 27.55 -6.84
C THR A 40 3.94 26.24 -6.08
N PRO A 41 4.52 25.13 -6.57
CA PRO A 41 4.48 23.87 -5.86
C PRO A 41 5.25 23.94 -4.53
N GLN A 42 4.79 23.19 -3.53
CA GLN A 42 5.44 23.08 -2.22
C GLN A 42 6.46 21.96 -2.20
N PHE A 43 7.57 22.16 -1.49
CA PHE A 43 8.69 21.23 -1.50
C PHE A 43 8.33 19.83 -0.99
N GLN A 44 7.77 19.73 0.22
CA GLN A 44 7.34 18.46 0.80
C GLN A 44 6.14 17.86 0.08
N GLN A 45 5.13 18.67 -0.27
CA GLN A 45 3.87 18.14 -0.79
C GLN A 45 3.95 17.70 -2.26
N HIS A 46 4.80 18.34 -3.07
CA HIS A 46 4.82 18.13 -4.52
C HIS A 46 6.20 17.72 -5.04
N VAL A 47 7.27 18.45 -4.66
CA VAL A 47 8.60 18.24 -5.25
C VAL A 47 9.22 16.92 -4.78
N VAL A 48 9.27 16.68 -3.47
CA VAL A 48 9.87 15.47 -2.90
C VAL A 48 9.14 14.20 -3.37
N PRO A 49 7.79 14.11 -3.34
CA PRO A 49 7.06 12.98 -3.89
C PRO A 49 7.31 12.79 -5.39
N LEU A 50 7.38 13.86 -6.18
CA LEU A 50 7.71 13.77 -7.60
C LEU A 50 9.12 13.17 -7.81
N LEU A 51 10.12 13.62 -7.06
CA LEU A 51 11.48 13.03 -7.11
C LEU A 51 11.46 11.54 -6.73
N GLY A 52 10.58 11.14 -5.81
CA GLY A 52 10.39 9.74 -5.44
C GLY A 52 9.72 8.90 -6.51
N LYS A 53 8.68 9.45 -7.15
CA LYS A 53 8.00 8.80 -8.28
C LYS A 53 8.92 8.58 -9.46
N LEU A 54 9.74 9.59 -9.79
CA LEU A 54 10.73 9.54 -10.87
C LEU A 54 11.94 8.63 -10.57
N GLY A 55 12.03 8.11 -9.33
CA GLY A 55 13.11 7.25 -8.87
C GLY A 55 14.40 7.98 -8.48
N CYS A 56 14.43 9.32 -8.51
CA CYS A 56 15.62 10.12 -8.25
C CYS A 56 16.18 9.88 -6.83
N ASN A 57 15.32 9.87 -5.82
CA ASN A 57 15.69 9.59 -4.42
C ASN A 57 15.59 8.09 -4.05
N GLY A 58 15.59 7.20 -5.05
CA GLY A 58 15.59 5.76 -4.86
C GLY A 58 16.96 5.19 -4.49
N ARG A 59 16.97 3.95 -3.98
CA ARG A 59 18.18 3.23 -3.52
C ARG A 59 19.26 3.08 -4.58
N ALA A 60 18.87 2.99 -5.86
CA ALA A 60 19.80 2.82 -6.97
C ALA A 60 20.49 4.13 -7.42
N CYS A 61 19.96 5.29 -7.00
CA CYS A 61 20.36 6.60 -7.52
C CYS A 61 20.80 7.53 -6.38
N HIS A 62 20.24 8.75 -6.31
CA HIS A 62 20.66 9.76 -5.34
C HIS A 62 20.20 9.48 -3.91
N GLY A 63 19.22 8.58 -3.72
CA GLY A 63 18.81 8.10 -2.40
C GLY A 63 19.72 7.03 -1.79
N SER A 64 20.73 6.57 -2.51
CA SER A 64 21.73 5.64 -1.97
C SER A 64 22.56 6.31 -0.86
N PHE A 65 23.16 5.52 0.03
CA PHE A 65 23.98 6.04 1.12
C PHE A 65 25.13 6.95 0.65
N GLN A 66 25.72 6.64 -0.50
CA GLN A 66 26.79 7.42 -1.12
C GLN A 66 26.26 8.54 -2.05
N GLY A 67 24.99 8.52 -2.44
CA GLY A 67 24.48 9.35 -3.53
C GLY A 67 25.10 8.98 -4.88
N LYS A 68 24.96 9.88 -5.86
CA LYS A 68 25.56 9.75 -7.20
C LYS A 68 26.01 11.12 -7.70
N GLY A 69 27.23 11.19 -8.26
CA GLY A 69 27.78 12.42 -8.85
C GLY A 69 27.75 13.62 -7.89
N ASP A 70 28.27 13.43 -6.67
CA ASP A 70 28.30 14.42 -5.58
C ASP A 70 26.92 15.01 -5.20
N PHE A 71 25.85 14.26 -5.48
CA PHE A 71 24.50 14.63 -5.12
C PHE A 71 23.81 13.48 -4.42
N ARG A 72 23.37 13.75 -3.20
CA ARG A 72 22.69 12.79 -2.33
C ARG A 72 21.38 13.38 -1.85
N LEU A 73 20.32 12.61 -1.97
CA LEU A 73 19.05 12.84 -1.33
C LEU A 73 18.86 11.79 -0.23
N SER A 74 18.00 12.07 0.72
CA SER A 74 17.52 11.12 1.69
C SER A 74 16.78 9.98 0.96
N LEU A 75 16.94 8.75 1.46
CA LEU A 75 16.31 7.59 0.85
C LEU A 75 14.80 7.75 0.90
N PHE A 76 14.16 7.81 -0.28
CA PHE A 76 12.72 8.03 -0.44
C PHE A 76 12.18 9.38 0.04
N GLY A 77 13.04 10.35 0.38
CA GLY A 77 12.61 11.74 0.62
C GLY A 77 12.05 12.02 2.01
N TYR A 78 12.66 11.49 3.07
CA TYR A 78 12.22 11.68 4.46
C TYR A 78 12.95 12.78 5.24
N ASP A 79 14.07 13.30 4.73
CA ASP A 79 14.78 14.42 5.35
C ASP A 79 14.67 15.67 4.46
N PHE A 80 13.57 16.39 4.61
CA PHE A 80 13.25 17.54 3.78
C PHE A 80 14.28 18.68 3.90
N VAL A 81 14.92 18.83 5.06
CA VAL A 81 15.93 19.87 5.27
C VAL A 81 17.21 19.52 4.52
N MET A 82 17.66 18.26 4.65
CA MET A 82 18.84 17.77 3.93
C MET A 82 18.61 17.77 2.42
N ASP A 83 17.47 17.28 1.95
CA ASP A 83 17.11 17.22 0.53
C ASP A 83 17.05 18.61 -0.10
N HIS A 84 16.42 19.56 0.59
CA HIS A 84 16.36 20.94 0.16
C HIS A 84 17.76 21.55 0.07
N LYS A 85 18.58 21.39 1.12
CA LYS A 85 19.96 21.89 1.15
C LYS A 85 20.82 21.30 0.02
N GLN A 86 20.62 20.04 -0.33
CA GLN A 86 21.37 19.39 -1.43
C GLN A 86 20.97 19.95 -2.81
N LEU A 87 19.73 20.40 -2.96
CA LEU A 87 19.26 21.06 -4.17
C LEU A 87 19.68 22.53 -4.24
N THR A 88 19.58 23.28 -3.15
CA THR A 88 19.67 24.75 -3.18
C THR A 88 20.85 25.35 -2.42
N GLY A 89 21.68 24.54 -1.76
CA GLY A 89 22.82 25.02 -0.97
C GLY A 89 23.83 25.81 -1.82
N GLU A 90 24.67 26.62 -1.17
CA GLU A 90 25.60 27.54 -1.85
C GLU A 90 26.54 26.84 -2.84
N ASP A 91 27.02 25.65 -2.49
CA ASP A 91 27.88 24.82 -3.35
C ASP A 91 27.10 23.98 -4.38
N SER A 92 25.77 23.98 -4.30
CA SER A 92 24.92 23.16 -5.17
C SER A 92 24.69 23.85 -6.51
N LYS A 93 25.04 23.14 -7.58
CA LYS A 93 24.75 23.54 -8.96
C LYS A 93 23.39 23.01 -9.45
N ARG A 94 22.59 22.40 -8.56
CA ARG A 94 21.36 21.69 -8.95
C ARG A 94 20.24 22.64 -9.33
N ILE A 95 20.18 23.81 -8.69
CA ILE A 95 19.16 24.84 -8.90
C ILE A 95 19.81 26.15 -9.32
N ASN A 96 19.32 26.75 -10.40
CA ASN A 96 19.70 28.08 -10.86
C ASN A 96 18.48 29.00 -10.82
N LEU A 97 18.42 29.88 -9.82
CA LEU A 97 17.29 30.81 -9.64
C LEU A 97 17.25 31.96 -10.66
N LYS A 98 18.39 32.29 -11.29
CA LYS A 98 18.46 33.36 -12.29
C LYS A 98 18.00 32.86 -13.66
N GLU A 99 18.35 31.63 -13.99
CA GLU A 99 18.00 30.97 -15.24
C GLU A 99 17.44 29.57 -14.93
N PRO A 100 16.15 29.46 -14.52
CA PRO A 100 15.54 28.20 -14.09
C PRO A 100 15.77 27.03 -15.05
N ALA A 101 15.65 27.26 -16.36
CA ALA A 101 15.88 26.24 -17.39
C ALA A 101 17.31 25.67 -17.41
N LYS A 102 18.31 26.39 -16.88
CA LYS A 102 19.71 25.91 -16.75
C LYS A 102 19.96 25.14 -15.44
N SER A 103 18.93 24.86 -14.65
CA SER A 103 19.07 24.06 -13.43
C SER A 103 19.42 22.62 -13.79
N LEU A 104 20.51 22.08 -13.23
CA LEU A 104 20.92 20.70 -13.53
C LEU A 104 19.87 19.66 -13.13
N ILE A 105 18.99 19.95 -12.17
CA ILE A 105 17.87 19.06 -11.82
C ILE A 105 16.89 18.88 -12.99
N LEU A 106 16.73 19.89 -13.84
CA LEU A 106 15.89 19.83 -15.04
C LEU A 106 16.68 19.21 -16.20
N GLN A 107 17.85 19.76 -16.52
CA GLN A 107 18.63 19.34 -17.69
C GLN A 107 19.01 17.87 -17.67
N LYS A 108 19.38 17.32 -16.50
CA LYS A 108 19.67 15.88 -16.37
C LYS A 108 18.43 15.01 -16.47
N ALA A 109 17.29 15.48 -15.94
CA ALA A 109 16.03 14.75 -16.01
C ALA A 109 15.39 14.79 -17.42
N LEU A 110 15.70 15.81 -18.21
CA LEU A 110 15.36 15.92 -19.63
C LEU A 110 16.40 15.27 -20.56
N GLU A 111 17.51 14.79 -20.00
CA GLU A 111 18.66 14.26 -20.75
C GLU A 111 19.29 15.26 -21.75
N GLU A 112 19.14 16.57 -21.49
CA GLU A 112 19.84 17.63 -22.22
C GLU A 112 21.34 17.68 -21.89
N VAL A 113 21.69 17.14 -20.72
CA VAL A 113 23.05 16.92 -20.25
C VAL A 113 23.15 15.46 -19.81
N ASP A 114 24.31 14.84 -20.08
CA ASP A 114 24.58 13.44 -19.78
C ASP A 114 24.15 13.05 -18.35
N HIS A 115 23.38 11.98 -18.25
CA HIS A 115 22.81 11.48 -17.02
C HIS A 115 22.71 9.97 -17.10
N GLU A 116 23.44 9.25 -16.25
CA GLU A 116 23.40 7.78 -16.20
C GLU A 116 22.01 7.22 -15.85
N GLY A 117 21.17 8.03 -15.20
CA GLY A 117 19.76 7.70 -15.00
C GLY A 117 18.92 7.83 -16.26
N GLY A 118 19.43 8.36 -17.38
CA GLY A 118 18.62 8.67 -18.55
C GLY A 118 17.50 9.68 -18.28
N GLN A 119 16.65 9.85 -19.28
CA GLN A 119 15.46 10.71 -19.22
C GLN A 119 14.47 10.24 -18.13
N ARG A 120 13.91 11.22 -17.40
CA ARG A 120 12.94 11.01 -16.32
C ARG A 120 11.58 11.61 -16.60
N PHE A 121 11.51 12.63 -17.44
CA PHE A 121 10.24 13.14 -17.95
C PHE A 121 10.45 13.85 -19.28
N GLU A 122 9.36 14.00 -20.03
CA GLU A 122 9.39 14.69 -21.32
C GLU A 122 9.47 16.22 -21.16
N PRO A 123 10.10 16.92 -22.12
CA PRO A 123 9.97 18.37 -22.23
C PRO A 123 8.50 18.78 -22.25
N ASN A 124 8.19 19.83 -21.51
CA ASN A 124 6.82 20.36 -21.37
C ASN A 124 5.78 19.35 -20.83
N SER A 125 6.22 18.31 -20.13
CA SER A 125 5.33 17.49 -19.29
C SER A 125 4.88 18.26 -18.04
N TRP A 126 3.86 17.76 -17.34
CA TRP A 126 3.42 18.37 -16.07
C TRP A 126 4.51 18.26 -15.00
N GLN A 127 5.33 17.19 -15.03
CA GLN A 127 6.49 17.01 -14.15
C GLN A 127 7.54 18.09 -14.39
N HIS A 128 7.85 18.35 -15.67
CA HIS A 128 8.76 19.43 -16.06
C HIS A 128 8.23 20.78 -15.57
N ARG A 129 6.95 21.09 -15.84
CA ARG A 129 6.33 22.35 -15.39
C ARG A 129 6.30 22.48 -13.88
N LEU A 130 5.99 21.41 -13.14
CA LEU A 130 5.97 21.43 -11.69
C LEU A 130 7.35 21.81 -11.14
N LEU A 131 8.42 21.14 -11.56
CA LEU A 131 9.77 21.47 -11.09
C LEU A 131 10.21 22.87 -11.51
N SER A 132 9.94 23.27 -12.76
CA SER A 132 10.27 24.61 -13.24
C SER A 132 9.55 25.70 -12.45
N ARG A 133 8.26 25.52 -12.13
CA ARG A 133 7.49 26.47 -11.32
C ARG A 133 7.97 26.56 -9.88
N TRP A 134 8.41 25.45 -9.29
CA TRP A 134 9.03 25.49 -7.96
C TRP A 134 10.33 26.30 -7.98
N ILE A 135 11.16 26.13 -9.02
CA ILE A 135 12.42 26.87 -9.18
C ILE A 135 12.15 28.36 -9.43
N GLU A 136 11.24 28.70 -10.34
CA GLU A 136 10.81 30.07 -10.61
C GLU A 136 10.23 30.75 -9.36
N GLY A 137 9.55 29.99 -8.50
CA GLY A 137 9.06 30.42 -7.19
C GLY A 137 10.13 30.58 -6.11
N GLY A 138 11.42 30.51 -6.47
CA GLY A 138 12.54 30.68 -5.55
C GLY A 138 13.02 29.37 -4.90
N ALA A 139 12.56 28.22 -5.38
CA ALA A 139 12.92 26.90 -4.86
C ALA A 139 12.80 26.79 -3.33
N GLN A 140 11.70 27.31 -2.77
CA GLN A 140 11.50 27.38 -1.32
C GLN A 140 11.45 25.99 -0.69
N GLY A 141 12.02 25.85 0.51
CA GLY A 141 11.93 24.63 1.33
C GLY A 141 10.59 24.50 2.04
N VAL A 142 10.53 23.67 3.09
CA VAL A 142 9.34 23.57 3.94
C VAL A 142 9.23 24.82 4.81
N ALA A 143 8.14 25.58 4.65
CA ALA A 143 7.95 26.81 5.40
C ALA A 143 7.65 26.52 6.89
N LYS A 144 8.04 27.43 7.77
CA LYS A 144 7.73 27.31 9.20
C LYS A 144 6.21 27.41 9.38
N GLY A 145 5.63 26.40 10.04
CA GLY A 145 4.18 26.33 10.25
C GLY A 145 3.40 25.76 9.07
N SER A 146 4.06 25.20 8.04
CA SER A 146 3.38 24.42 7.01
C SER A 146 2.53 23.30 7.62
N PRO A 147 1.36 23.00 7.05
CA PRO A 147 0.53 21.87 7.46
C PRO A 147 1.35 20.58 7.44
N LYS A 148 1.14 19.74 8.45
CA LYS A 148 1.79 18.43 8.54
C LYS A 148 0.94 17.40 7.84
N PHE A 149 1.59 16.43 7.20
CA PHE A 149 0.89 15.27 6.66
C PHE A 149 0.25 14.48 7.80
N GLU A 150 -1.05 14.19 7.72
CA GLU A 150 -1.75 13.39 8.73
C GLU A 150 -1.97 11.96 8.26
N ARG A 151 -2.51 11.77 7.05
CA ARG A 151 -2.80 10.44 6.49
C ARG A 151 -2.94 10.47 4.98
N LEU A 152 -2.80 9.28 4.39
CA LEU A 152 -3.14 8.99 3.00
C LEU A 152 -4.40 8.13 2.98
N GLU A 153 -5.40 8.55 2.24
CA GLU A 153 -6.62 7.77 1.99
C GLU A 153 -6.56 7.23 0.57
N VAL A 154 -6.68 5.91 0.41
CA VAL A 154 -6.66 5.25 -0.91
C VAL A 154 -8.00 4.58 -1.15
N THR A 155 -8.61 4.90 -2.30
CA THR A 155 -9.91 4.37 -2.72
C THR A 155 -9.82 3.72 -4.10
N PRO A 156 -10.44 2.54 -4.31
CA PRO A 156 -11.03 1.68 -3.27
C PRO A 156 -9.97 1.15 -2.28
N ASN A 157 -10.39 0.86 -1.05
CA ASN A 157 -9.52 0.34 0.00
C ASN A 157 -9.30 -1.19 -0.07
N ALA A 158 -10.02 -1.88 -0.96
CA ALA A 158 -9.82 -3.27 -1.35
C ALA A 158 -10.39 -3.48 -2.75
N ILE A 159 -9.81 -4.39 -3.52
CA ILE A 159 -10.25 -4.75 -4.86
C ILE A 159 -10.55 -6.25 -4.90
N GLN A 160 -11.74 -6.61 -5.37
CA GLN A 160 -12.08 -7.99 -5.71
C GLN A 160 -12.45 -8.05 -7.19
N PHE A 161 -11.54 -8.58 -8.01
CA PHE A 161 -11.76 -8.84 -9.42
C PHE A 161 -12.59 -10.11 -9.63
N LYS A 162 -13.31 -10.17 -10.74
CA LYS A 162 -14.10 -11.33 -11.14
C LYS A 162 -13.39 -12.17 -12.20
N LYS A 163 -12.51 -11.56 -13.00
CA LYS A 163 -11.78 -12.21 -14.08
C LYS A 163 -10.46 -11.50 -14.41
N GLU A 164 -9.58 -12.22 -15.10
CA GLU A 164 -8.31 -11.67 -15.61
C GLU A 164 -8.56 -10.50 -16.58
N GLY A 165 -7.66 -9.52 -16.57
CA GLY A 165 -7.71 -8.35 -17.44
C GLY A 165 -8.69 -7.24 -17.00
N GLU A 166 -9.47 -7.44 -15.94
CA GLU A 166 -10.23 -6.34 -15.33
C GLU A 166 -9.29 -5.29 -14.75
N THR A 167 -9.72 -4.02 -14.81
CA THR A 167 -8.93 -2.90 -14.31
C THR A 167 -9.73 -2.05 -13.35
N VAL A 168 -9.02 -1.51 -12.35
CA VAL A 168 -9.57 -0.56 -11.37
C VAL A 168 -8.52 0.52 -11.14
N ALA A 169 -8.93 1.78 -11.26
CA ALA A 169 -8.06 2.91 -10.93
C ALA A 169 -8.11 3.20 -9.42
N LEU A 170 -6.94 3.33 -8.80
CA LEU A 170 -6.82 3.84 -7.45
C LEU A 170 -6.83 5.37 -7.47
N ARG A 171 -7.45 5.95 -6.45
CA ARG A 171 -7.36 7.37 -6.09
C ARG A 171 -6.74 7.50 -4.71
N ALA A 172 -5.69 8.29 -4.60
CA ALA A 172 -4.98 8.56 -3.36
C ALA A 172 -5.14 10.04 -2.97
N VAL A 173 -5.67 10.29 -1.78
CA VAL A 173 -5.92 11.64 -1.24
C VAL A 173 -5.08 11.84 0.01
N ALA A 174 -4.23 12.86 0.00
CA ALA A 174 -3.49 13.27 1.19
C ALA A 174 -4.34 14.23 2.02
N VAL A 175 -4.36 14.00 3.34
CA VAL A 175 -5.04 14.86 4.31
C VAL A 175 -3.99 15.51 5.21
N TRP A 176 -4.06 16.83 5.33
CA TRP A 176 -3.12 17.66 6.09
C TRP A 176 -3.73 18.18 7.39
N SER A 177 -2.88 18.61 8.32
CA SER A 177 -3.27 19.01 9.68
C SER A 177 -4.11 20.28 9.77
N ASP A 178 -4.22 21.03 8.68
CA ASP A 178 -5.11 22.19 8.55
C ASP A 178 -6.47 21.82 7.93
N GLY A 179 -6.71 20.52 7.70
CA GLY A 179 -7.91 20.00 7.07
C GLY A 179 -7.87 20.02 5.54
N THR A 180 -6.83 20.58 4.93
CA THR A 180 -6.71 20.57 3.46
C THR A 180 -6.55 19.15 2.94
N GLN A 181 -7.15 18.90 1.78
CA GLN A 181 -7.10 17.62 1.09
C GLN A 181 -6.67 17.81 -0.35
N GLU A 182 -5.78 16.95 -0.84
CA GLU A 182 -5.31 16.99 -2.22
C GLU A 182 -5.30 15.58 -2.81
N ASP A 183 -5.78 15.47 -4.05
CA ASP A 183 -5.59 14.25 -4.84
C ASP A 183 -4.12 14.14 -5.26
N VAL A 184 -3.41 13.20 -4.64
CA VAL A 184 -1.97 12.99 -4.82
C VAL A 184 -1.68 11.73 -5.64
N THR A 185 -2.70 11.13 -6.26
CA THR A 185 -2.56 9.96 -7.14
C THR A 185 -1.40 10.08 -8.13
N PRO A 186 -1.22 11.18 -8.89
CA PRO A 186 -0.11 11.29 -9.83
C PRO A 186 1.26 11.43 -9.15
N LEU A 187 1.33 11.76 -7.86
CA LEU A 187 2.57 11.86 -7.07
C LEU A 187 2.90 10.58 -6.31
N CYS A 188 1.93 9.66 -6.18
CA CYS A 188 2.16 8.38 -5.54
C CYS A 188 3.17 7.52 -6.31
N ARG A 189 3.96 6.78 -5.53
CA ARG A 189 4.67 5.60 -6.02
C ARG A 189 3.83 4.38 -5.69
N PHE A 190 3.66 3.49 -6.66
CA PHE A 190 2.89 2.27 -6.51
C PHE A 190 3.77 1.04 -6.66
N GLN A 191 3.47 -0.02 -5.92
CA GLN A 191 4.11 -1.32 -6.04
C GLN A 191 3.07 -2.43 -5.87
N THR A 192 3.35 -3.61 -6.40
CA THR A 192 2.57 -4.82 -6.13
C THR A 192 3.47 -5.86 -5.47
N ASN A 193 2.93 -6.59 -4.50
CA ASN A 193 3.65 -7.68 -3.83
C ASN A 193 3.74 -8.93 -4.71
N ASN A 194 2.87 -9.08 -5.71
CA ASN A 194 2.87 -10.21 -6.64
C ASN A 194 2.23 -9.84 -7.99
N GLU A 195 3.06 -9.56 -8.99
CA GLU A 195 2.65 -9.23 -10.36
C GLU A 195 1.94 -10.38 -11.08
N GLN A 196 2.09 -11.63 -10.63
CA GLN A 196 1.37 -12.75 -11.23
C GLN A 196 -0.13 -12.71 -10.94
N ILE A 197 -0.54 -11.99 -9.88
CA ILE A 197 -1.94 -11.88 -9.44
C ILE A 197 -2.51 -10.53 -9.86
N ALA A 198 -1.77 -9.45 -9.66
CA ALA A 198 -2.16 -8.13 -10.14
C ALA A 198 -0.95 -7.24 -10.38
N THR A 199 -1.00 -6.47 -11.48
CA THR A 199 -0.04 -5.42 -11.80
C THR A 199 -0.63 -4.04 -11.46
N ILE A 200 0.22 -3.03 -11.32
CA ILE A 200 -0.21 -1.64 -11.17
C ILE A 200 0.66 -0.72 -12.03
N SER A 201 0.04 0.18 -12.78
CA SER A 201 0.74 1.21 -13.55
C SER A 201 1.24 2.36 -12.66
N GLU A 202 2.15 3.18 -13.18
CA GLU A 202 2.59 4.41 -12.51
C GLU A 202 1.45 5.42 -12.26
N SER A 203 0.36 5.34 -13.01
CA SER A 203 -0.84 6.17 -12.86
C SER A 203 -1.86 5.63 -11.84
N GLY A 204 -1.57 4.48 -11.22
CA GLY A 204 -2.47 3.87 -10.23
C GLY A 204 -3.53 2.94 -10.82
N LEU A 205 -3.39 2.49 -12.07
CA LEU A 205 -4.31 1.54 -12.69
C LEU A 205 -3.91 0.11 -12.32
N VAL A 206 -4.69 -0.54 -11.47
CA VAL A 206 -4.52 -1.95 -11.10
C VAL A 206 -5.14 -2.82 -12.19
N THR A 207 -4.42 -3.85 -12.64
CA THR A 207 -4.92 -4.83 -13.63
C THR A 207 -4.85 -6.23 -13.05
N ALA A 208 -5.96 -6.95 -13.15
CA ALA A 208 -6.06 -8.35 -12.76
C ALA A 208 -5.22 -9.24 -13.69
N ALA A 209 -4.36 -10.06 -13.12
CA ALA A 209 -3.65 -11.11 -13.82
C ALA A 209 -4.29 -12.47 -13.45
N LYS A 210 -3.59 -13.36 -12.75
CA LYS A 210 -4.12 -14.68 -12.39
C LYS A 210 -4.95 -14.65 -11.10
N PRO A 211 -5.86 -15.64 -10.90
CA PRO A 211 -6.51 -15.87 -9.61
C PRO A 211 -5.52 -15.95 -8.44
N GLY A 212 -5.88 -15.34 -7.32
CA GLY A 212 -5.05 -15.33 -6.12
C GLY A 212 -5.33 -14.15 -5.19
N ASP A 213 -4.44 -13.99 -4.22
CA ASP A 213 -4.43 -12.94 -3.22
C ASP A 213 -3.10 -12.17 -3.26
N THR A 214 -3.16 -10.85 -3.40
CA THR A 214 -1.98 -9.98 -3.34
C THR A 214 -2.33 -8.64 -2.71
N HIS A 215 -1.34 -7.78 -2.56
CA HIS A 215 -1.55 -6.40 -2.17
C HIS A 215 -0.83 -5.48 -3.16
N VAL A 216 -1.49 -4.37 -3.46
CA VAL A 216 -0.87 -3.20 -4.08
C VAL A 216 -0.60 -2.20 -2.98
N VAL A 217 0.56 -1.54 -2.99
CA VAL A 217 0.96 -0.59 -1.95
C VAL A 217 1.15 0.78 -2.57
N ALA A 218 0.46 1.78 -2.02
CA ALA A 218 0.62 3.18 -2.38
C ALA A 218 1.51 3.89 -1.36
N PHE A 219 2.47 4.67 -1.86
CA PHE A 219 3.39 5.46 -1.05
C PHE A 219 3.25 6.95 -1.38
N TYR A 220 3.11 7.79 -0.36
CA TYR A 220 3.15 9.25 -0.46
C TYR A 220 3.51 9.84 0.91
N ASP A 221 4.54 10.70 0.98
CA ASP A 221 5.11 11.18 2.25
C ASP A 221 5.38 9.99 3.19
N SER A 222 5.00 10.05 4.47
CA SER A 222 5.05 8.94 5.41
C SER A 222 3.88 7.94 5.28
N GLY A 223 2.95 8.16 4.35
CA GLY A 223 1.81 7.28 4.09
C GLY A 223 2.23 6.03 3.31
N VAL A 224 1.94 4.86 3.89
CA VAL A 224 2.14 3.54 3.28
C VAL A 224 0.85 2.75 3.39
N ILE A 225 0.06 2.70 2.31
CA ILE A 225 -1.28 2.12 2.34
C ILE A 225 -1.33 0.87 1.46
N PRO A 226 -1.42 -0.33 2.07
CA PRO A 226 -1.68 -1.56 1.32
C PRO A 226 -3.17 -1.65 0.98
N VAL A 227 -3.47 -1.88 -0.28
CA VAL A 227 -4.78 -2.19 -0.83
C VAL A 227 -4.80 -3.69 -1.16
N PRO A 228 -5.59 -4.51 -0.45
CA PRO A 228 -5.78 -5.91 -0.79
C PRO A 228 -6.39 -6.04 -2.18
N VAL A 229 -5.79 -6.90 -3.01
CA VAL A 229 -6.28 -7.21 -4.35
C VAL A 229 -6.46 -8.71 -4.45
N LEU A 230 -7.68 -9.11 -4.76
CA LEU A 230 -8.08 -10.51 -4.77
C LEU A 230 -8.79 -10.84 -6.07
N GLN A 231 -8.50 -12.01 -6.62
CA GLN A 231 -9.31 -12.64 -7.65
C GLN A 231 -9.63 -14.08 -7.22
N PRO A 232 -10.91 -14.49 -7.14
CA PRO A 232 -11.29 -15.83 -6.71
C PRO A 232 -10.70 -16.93 -7.58
N VAL A 233 -10.29 -18.05 -6.96
CA VAL A 233 -9.71 -19.23 -7.63
C VAL A 233 -10.75 -20.23 -8.13
N SER A 234 -12.01 -20.07 -7.73
CA SER A 234 -13.14 -20.84 -8.22
C SER A 234 -14.40 -19.96 -8.28
N ASP A 235 -15.51 -20.50 -8.78
CA ASP A 235 -16.79 -19.82 -8.79
C ASP A 235 -17.59 -19.97 -7.47
N GLN A 236 -17.08 -20.76 -6.52
CA GLN A 236 -17.68 -20.97 -5.21
C GLN A 236 -17.26 -19.84 -4.26
N TYR A 237 -17.74 -18.62 -4.49
CA TYR A 237 -17.50 -17.44 -3.64
C TYR A 237 -18.76 -16.58 -3.50
N GLY A 238 -18.77 -15.65 -2.56
CA GLY A 238 -19.93 -14.77 -2.32
C GLY A 238 -21.18 -15.60 -1.98
N GLU A 239 -22.28 -15.37 -2.68
CA GLU A 239 -23.56 -16.07 -2.47
C GLU A 239 -23.51 -17.56 -2.84
N LYS A 240 -22.55 -17.98 -3.67
CA LYS A 240 -22.36 -19.39 -4.05
C LYS A 240 -21.54 -20.19 -3.02
N TYR A 241 -21.00 -19.52 -2.00
CA TYR A 241 -20.16 -20.19 -1.01
C TYR A 241 -21.01 -21.08 -0.09
N PRO A 242 -20.61 -22.33 0.17
CA PRO A 242 -21.35 -23.20 1.09
C PRO A 242 -21.31 -22.66 2.52
N ASN A 243 -22.35 -22.97 3.30
CA ASN A 243 -22.34 -22.63 4.72
C ASN A 243 -21.37 -23.54 5.48
N ILE A 244 -20.24 -22.97 5.92
CA ILE A 244 -19.22 -23.68 6.70
C ILE A 244 -19.40 -23.34 8.18
N ALA A 245 -19.55 -24.37 9.02
CA ALA A 245 -19.62 -24.20 10.46
C ALA A 245 -18.29 -23.65 11.01
N THR A 246 -18.37 -22.68 11.90
CA THR A 246 -17.20 -22.04 12.52
C THR A 246 -17.32 -22.17 14.03
N SER A 247 -16.38 -22.88 14.65
CA SER A 247 -16.40 -23.19 16.09
C SER A 247 -15.86 -22.02 16.92
N THR A 248 -14.96 -21.23 16.33
CA THR A 248 -14.31 -20.10 16.99
C THR A 248 -14.44 -18.81 16.18
N LYS A 249 -14.13 -17.68 16.82
CA LYS A 249 -14.01 -16.39 16.13
C LYS A 249 -12.89 -16.39 15.07
N ILE A 250 -11.84 -17.17 15.29
CA ILE A 250 -10.71 -17.29 14.36
C ILE A 250 -11.16 -18.06 13.12
N ASP A 251 -11.88 -19.18 13.30
CA ASP A 251 -12.43 -19.96 12.18
C ASP A 251 -13.33 -19.09 11.30
N LYS A 252 -14.15 -18.22 11.93
CA LYS A 252 -14.96 -17.26 11.20
C LYS A 252 -14.11 -16.35 10.31
N LEU A 253 -13.03 -15.76 10.83
CA LEU A 253 -12.14 -14.89 10.04
C LEU A 253 -11.45 -15.66 8.90
N VAL A 254 -11.06 -16.91 9.13
CA VAL A 254 -10.45 -17.78 8.11
C VAL A 254 -11.47 -18.09 7.01
N VAL A 255 -12.68 -18.53 7.38
CA VAL A 255 -13.76 -18.83 6.44
C VAL A 255 -14.17 -17.59 5.66
N ASP A 256 -14.28 -16.42 6.29
CA ASP A 256 -14.60 -15.15 5.61
C ASP A 256 -13.55 -14.82 4.52
N LYS A 257 -12.26 -15.12 4.75
CA LYS A 257 -11.20 -14.93 3.75
C LYS A 257 -11.26 -15.99 2.65
N LEU A 258 -11.43 -17.25 3.00
CA LEU A 258 -11.56 -18.36 2.05
C LEU A 258 -12.79 -18.18 1.14
N GLN A 259 -13.89 -17.66 1.69
CA GLN A 259 -15.09 -17.29 0.95
C GLN A 259 -14.80 -16.25 -0.12
N LYS A 260 -14.01 -15.21 0.20
CA LYS A 260 -13.61 -14.21 -0.81
C LYS A 260 -12.74 -14.81 -1.89
N LEU A 261 -11.84 -15.73 -1.54
CA LEU A 261 -10.95 -16.42 -2.47
C LEU A 261 -11.63 -17.51 -3.28
N GLY A 262 -12.83 -17.94 -2.90
CA GLY A 262 -13.50 -19.08 -3.51
C GLY A 262 -12.80 -20.40 -3.22
N MET A 263 -12.29 -20.58 -2.00
CA MET A 263 -11.68 -21.83 -1.54
C MET A 263 -12.56 -22.48 -0.48
N ILE A 264 -12.89 -23.75 -0.67
CA ILE A 264 -13.57 -24.54 0.37
C ILE A 264 -12.50 -25.15 1.29
N PRO A 265 -12.62 -25.03 2.63
CA PRO A 265 -11.74 -25.70 3.56
C PRO A 265 -11.74 -27.22 3.32
N ALA A 266 -10.61 -27.86 3.55
CA ALA A 266 -10.57 -29.32 3.55
C ALA A 266 -11.45 -29.88 4.68
N ASP A 267 -11.93 -31.12 4.48
CA ASP A 267 -12.66 -31.84 5.50
C ASP A 267 -11.82 -32.02 6.78
N THR A 268 -12.51 -32.23 7.89
CA THR A 268 -11.85 -32.54 9.16
C THR A 268 -11.10 -33.86 9.02
N CYS A 269 -9.79 -33.84 9.27
CA CYS A 269 -8.97 -35.06 9.24
C CYS A 269 -9.42 -36.10 10.27
N ASP A 270 -9.11 -37.36 10.02
CA ASP A 270 -9.35 -38.45 10.96
C ASP A 270 -8.43 -38.35 12.20
N ASP A 271 -8.68 -39.19 13.21
CA ASP A 271 -7.93 -39.12 14.47
C ASP A 271 -6.47 -39.53 14.35
N ALA A 272 -6.13 -40.43 13.42
CA ALA A 272 -4.75 -40.86 13.22
C ALA A 272 -3.95 -39.75 12.54
N GLU A 273 -4.52 -39.14 11.50
CA GLU A 273 -3.95 -37.97 10.84
C GLU A 273 -3.84 -36.78 11.78
N PHE A 274 -4.89 -36.50 12.56
CA PHE A 274 -4.88 -35.44 13.57
C PHE A 274 -3.73 -35.62 14.56
N LEU A 275 -3.62 -36.79 15.20
CA LEU A 275 -2.59 -37.05 16.20
C LEU A 275 -1.19 -36.90 15.60
N ARG A 276 -0.97 -37.45 14.41
CA ARG A 276 0.31 -37.32 13.72
C ARG A 276 0.66 -35.86 13.43
N ARG A 277 -0.28 -35.06 12.92
CA ARG A 277 -0.03 -33.65 12.57
C ARG A 277 0.20 -32.80 13.82
N VAL A 278 -0.66 -32.92 14.82
CA VAL A 278 -0.57 -32.10 16.04
C VAL A 278 0.69 -32.39 16.84
N SER A 279 1.15 -33.65 16.92
CA SER A 279 2.43 -33.99 17.54
C SER A 279 3.62 -33.41 16.78
N LEU A 280 3.63 -33.50 15.45
CA LEU A 280 4.69 -32.89 14.64
C LEU A 280 4.71 -31.36 14.75
N ASP A 281 3.54 -30.72 14.75
CA ASP A 281 3.43 -29.27 14.78
C ASP A 281 3.77 -28.68 16.16
N ILE A 282 3.39 -29.35 17.25
CA ILE A 282 3.61 -28.86 18.63
C ILE A 282 4.95 -29.33 19.20
N SER A 283 5.26 -30.63 19.14
CA SER A 283 6.44 -31.21 19.79
C SER A 283 7.58 -31.55 18.81
N GLY A 284 7.36 -31.46 17.50
CA GLY A 284 8.37 -31.79 16.48
C GLY A 284 8.65 -33.29 16.34
N THR A 285 7.87 -34.15 17.00
CA THR A 285 8.10 -35.61 17.08
C THR A 285 6.85 -36.39 16.72
N LEU A 286 7.02 -37.61 16.23
CA LEU A 286 5.90 -38.53 16.02
C LEU A 286 5.47 -39.17 17.34
N PRO A 287 4.17 -39.44 17.53
CA PRO A 287 3.69 -40.21 18.68
C PRO A 287 4.24 -41.63 18.64
N ALA A 288 4.54 -42.19 19.81
CA ALA A 288 4.93 -43.59 19.94
C ALA A 288 3.75 -44.52 19.60
N PRO A 289 3.99 -45.76 19.14
CA PRO A 289 2.92 -46.67 18.74
C PRO A 289 1.83 -46.88 19.80
N HIS A 290 2.21 -46.96 21.08
CA HIS A 290 1.27 -47.14 22.18
C HIS A 290 0.38 -45.91 22.41
N GLU A 291 0.87 -44.69 22.14
CA GLU A 291 0.10 -43.45 22.26
C GLU A 291 -0.93 -43.34 21.14
N ILE A 292 -0.56 -43.78 19.93
CA ILE A 292 -1.49 -43.86 18.79
C ILE A 292 -2.64 -44.81 19.14
N GLU A 293 -2.32 -46.03 19.61
CA GLU A 293 -3.36 -46.99 19.99
C GLU A 293 -4.27 -46.47 21.10
N ALA A 294 -3.71 -45.80 22.12
CA ALA A 294 -4.48 -45.23 23.20
C ALA A 294 -5.44 -44.13 22.70
N PHE A 295 -4.95 -43.21 21.86
CA PHE A 295 -5.74 -42.11 21.32
C PHE A 295 -6.85 -42.56 20.37
N LEU A 296 -6.59 -43.59 19.55
CA LEU A 296 -7.58 -44.14 18.64
C LEU A 296 -8.68 -44.94 19.37
N LYS A 297 -8.38 -45.52 20.53
CA LYS A 297 -9.37 -46.20 21.38
C LYS A 297 -10.20 -45.23 22.23
N ASP A 298 -9.72 -44.02 22.48
CA ASP A 298 -10.47 -43.00 23.21
C ASP A 298 -11.68 -42.50 22.39
N THR A 299 -12.86 -42.55 22.99
CA THR A 299 -14.14 -42.11 22.39
C THR A 299 -14.68 -40.82 23.00
N SER A 300 -13.91 -40.19 23.89
CA SER A 300 -14.27 -38.93 24.53
C SER A 300 -14.41 -37.82 23.49
N ALA A 301 -15.50 -37.04 23.58
CA ALA A 301 -15.79 -35.95 22.64
C ALA A 301 -14.73 -34.82 22.66
N ASP A 302 -13.98 -34.71 23.76
CA ASP A 302 -12.95 -33.70 24.00
C ASP A 302 -11.50 -34.23 23.87
N LYS A 303 -11.32 -35.48 23.38
CA LYS A 303 -9.99 -36.12 23.32
C LYS A 303 -8.95 -35.31 22.54
N ARG A 304 -9.37 -34.62 21.47
CA ARG A 304 -8.48 -33.78 20.66
C ARG A 304 -7.98 -32.57 21.44
N SER A 305 -8.87 -31.90 22.18
CA SER A 305 -8.50 -30.78 23.05
C SER A 305 -7.57 -31.22 24.17
N LYS A 306 -7.89 -32.33 24.85
CA LYS A 306 -7.02 -32.90 25.90
C LYS A 306 -5.63 -33.22 25.39
N LYS A 307 -5.52 -33.82 24.20
CA LYS A 307 -4.21 -34.14 23.60
C LYS A 307 -3.44 -32.88 23.20
N ILE A 308 -4.11 -31.82 22.74
CA ILE A 308 -3.46 -30.52 22.50
C ILE A 308 -2.89 -29.97 23.81
N ASP A 309 -3.68 -29.95 24.88
CA ASP A 309 -3.23 -29.44 26.19
C ASP A 309 -2.04 -30.24 26.72
N GLU A 310 -2.11 -31.57 26.65
CA GLU A 310 -1.01 -32.48 27.01
C GLU A 310 0.28 -32.19 26.22
N LEU A 311 0.18 -31.97 24.91
CA LEU A 311 1.34 -31.64 24.07
C LEU A 311 1.91 -30.25 24.35
N LEU A 312 1.06 -29.26 24.68
CA LEU A 312 1.50 -27.92 25.05
C LEU A 312 2.18 -27.86 26.42
N GLU A 313 1.86 -28.82 27.30
CA GLU A 313 2.53 -29.00 28.59
C GLU A 313 3.82 -29.81 28.50
N SER A 314 4.13 -30.42 27.34
CA SER A 314 5.38 -31.14 27.14
C SER A 314 6.57 -30.17 27.15
N PRO A 315 7.69 -30.52 27.82
CA PRO A 315 8.91 -29.69 27.88
C PRO A 315 9.56 -29.44 26.52
#